data_AF-A0A4D6LAN3-F1
#
_entry.id   AF-A0A4D6LAN3-F1
#
_cell.length_a   1.000
_cell.length_b   1.000
_cell.length_c   1.000
_cell.angle_alpha   90.00
_cell.angle_beta   90.00
_cell.angle_gamma   90.00
#
_symmetry.space_group_name_H-M   'P 1'
#
loop_
_entity.id
_entity.type
_entity.pdbx_description
1 polymer ?
#
loop_
_entity_poly.entity_id
_entity_poly.type
_entity_poly.pdbx_seq_one_letter_code
_entity_poly.pdbx_strand_id
1 'polypeptide(L)'
;MQAFLEIQGRMIETTGKLKQVQNQMRTKEAEKKRAYLTMEELKQVPDDTNVYKSIGMFVLETKASLMNEQEKKFTDGEASITTLQSSKEYLEKQMAEVESNLRELLQQDPGLARQIMSMNVV
;
A
#
# COMPACT_ATOMS: atom_id res chain seq x y z
N MET A 1 -4.68 33.50 3.52
CA MET A 1 -4.38 32.77 2.26
C MET A 1 -3.20 31.79 2.40
N GLN A 2 -2.03 32.21 2.90
CA GLN A 2 -0.84 31.34 2.99
C GLN A 2 -1.07 30.04 3.78
N ALA A 3 -1.64 30.13 5.00
CA ALA A 3 -1.94 28.97 5.84
C ALA A 3 -2.87 27.95 5.15
N PHE A 4 -3.84 28.43 4.36
CA PHE A 4 -4.74 27.57 3.61
C PHE A 4 -4.02 26.80 2.50
N LEU A 5 -3.16 27.47 1.72
CA LEU A 5 -2.38 26.83 0.67
C LEU A 5 -1.42 25.77 1.24
N GLU A 6 -0.84 26.03 2.41
CA GLU A 6 0.01 25.08 3.11
C GLU A 6 -0.77 23.83 3.55
N ILE A 7 -1.94 24.02 4.17
CA ILE A 7 -2.82 22.91 4.59
C ILE A 7 -3.30 22.11 3.37
N GLN A 8 -3.68 22.77 2.28
CA GLN A 8 -4.02 22.08 1.03
C GLN A 8 -2.85 21.29 0.45
N GLY A 9 -1.64 21.85 0.46
CA GLY A 9 -0.43 21.14 0.03
C GLY A 9 -0.20 19.85 0.83
N ARG A 10 -0.28 19.94 2.17
CA ARG A 10 -0.18 18.77 3.05
C ARG A 10 -1.28 17.74 2.80
N MET A 11 -2.51 18.18 2.53
CA MET A 11 -3.64 17.30 2.19
C MET A 11 -3.38 16.53 0.90
N ILE A 12 -2.93 17.21 -0.16
CA ILE A 12 -2.60 16.59 -1.44
C ILE A 12 -1.47 15.57 -1.27
N GLU A 13 -0.41 15.94 -0.58
CA GLU A 13 0.75 15.07 -0.34
C GLU A 13 0.36 13.81 0.45
N THR A 14 -0.35 13.99 1.57
CA THR A 14 -0.75 12.88 2.45
C THR A 14 -1.72 11.95 1.73
N THR A 15 -2.64 12.49 0.92
CA THR A 15 -3.57 11.70 0.09
C THR A 15 -2.80 10.87 -0.94
N GLY A 16 -1.79 11.47 -1.59
CA GLY A 16 -0.92 10.77 -2.55
C GLY A 16 -0.19 9.60 -1.90
N LYS A 17 0.41 9.84 -0.72
CA LYS A 17 1.10 8.81 0.06
C LYS A 17 0.16 7.67 0.50
N LEU A 18 -1.05 8.00 0.97
CA LEU A 18 -2.06 7.00 1.34
C LEU A 18 -2.43 6.11 0.15
N LYS A 19 -2.70 6.68 -1.02
CA LYS A 19 -3.00 5.93 -2.24
C LYS A 19 -1.83 5.02 -2.64
N GLN A 20 -0.60 5.51 -2.53
CA GLN A 20 0.60 4.71 -2.81
C GLN A 20 0.71 3.50 -1.88
N VAL A 21 0.59 3.71 -0.56
CA VAL A 21 0.65 2.63 0.44
C VAL A 21 -0.46 1.60 0.21
N GLN A 22 -1.69 2.04 -0.04
CA GLN A 22 -2.82 1.15 -0.35
C GLN A 22 -2.57 0.30 -1.60
N ASN A 23 -2.00 0.87 -2.65
CA ASN A 23 -1.65 0.13 -3.86
C ASN A 23 -0.52 -0.87 -3.61
N GLN A 24 0.50 -0.49 -2.85
CA GLN A 24 1.60 -1.38 -2.46
C GLN A 24 1.09 -2.57 -1.64
N MET A 25 0.19 -2.33 -0.67
CA MET A 25 -0.44 -3.39 0.11
C MET A 25 -1.19 -4.39 -0.78
N ARG A 26 -2.05 -3.90 -1.69
CA ARG A 26 -2.81 -4.76 -2.61
C ARG A 26 -1.90 -5.64 -3.47
N THR A 27 -0.80 -5.07 -3.97
CA THR A 27 0.20 -5.81 -4.75
C THR A 27 0.85 -6.91 -3.89
N LYS A 28 1.25 -6.58 -2.65
CA LYS A 28 1.88 -7.54 -1.74
C LYS A 28 0.92 -8.64 -1.29
N GLU A 29 -0.35 -8.33 -1.07
CA GLU A 29 -1.39 -9.33 -0.80
C GLU A 29 -1.55 -10.31 -1.97
N ALA A 30 -1.57 -9.82 -3.20
CA ALA A 30 -1.67 -10.66 -4.39
C ALA A 30 -0.41 -11.53 -4.60
N GLU A 31 0.78 -10.99 -4.37
CA GLU A 31 2.05 -11.75 -4.39
C GLU A 31 2.06 -12.84 -3.31
N LYS A 32 1.73 -12.50 -2.06
CA LYS A 32 1.62 -13.44 -0.95
C LYS A 32 0.61 -14.55 -1.22
N LYS A 33 -0.58 -14.20 -1.74
CA LYS A 33 -1.62 -15.18 -2.07
C LYS A 33 -1.15 -16.15 -3.15
N ARG A 34 -0.48 -15.65 -4.20
CA ARG A 34 0.14 -16.51 -5.21
C ARG A 34 1.21 -17.41 -4.60
N ALA A 35 2.02 -16.87 -3.68
CA ALA A 35 2.98 -17.65 -2.93
C ALA A 35 2.35 -18.83 -2.20
N TYR A 36 1.34 -18.54 -1.39
CA TYR A 36 0.58 -19.55 -0.67
C TYR A 36 -0.03 -20.62 -1.58
N LEU A 37 -0.76 -20.22 -2.62
CA LEU A 37 -1.41 -21.17 -3.52
C LEU A 37 -0.41 -22.08 -4.23
N THR A 38 0.72 -21.55 -4.70
CA THR A 38 1.77 -22.40 -5.30
C THR A 38 2.34 -23.41 -4.31
N MET A 39 2.52 -23.04 -3.03
CA MET A 39 2.96 -24.00 -2.01
C MET A 39 1.91 -25.11 -1.80
N GLU A 40 0.63 -24.77 -1.75
CA GLU A 40 -0.45 -25.75 -1.60
C GLU A 40 -0.53 -26.72 -2.78
N GLU A 41 -0.29 -26.25 -4.00
CA GLU A 41 -0.20 -27.11 -5.18
C GLU A 41 1.04 -28.01 -5.14
N LEU A 42 2.21 -27.47 -4.77
CA LEU A 42 3.43 -28.26 -4.66
C LEU A 42 3.33 -29.34 -3.58
N LYS A 43 2.61 -29.10 -2.48
CA LYS A 43 2.38 -30.11 -1.44
C LYS A 43 1.64 -31.34 -1.95
N GLN A 44 0.83 -31.21 -3.00
CA GLN A 44 0.01 -32.30 -3.54
C GLN A 44 0.80 -33.25 -4.46
N VAL A 45 1.97 -32.85 -4.94
CA VAL A 45 2.80 -33.69 -5.82
C VAL A 45 3.88 -34.46 -5.04
N PRO A 46 4.29 -35.67 -5.48
CA PRO A 46 5.40 -36.40 -4.89
C PRO A 46 6.72 -35.61 -4.87
N ASP A 47 7.60 -35.91 -3.91
CA ASP A 47 8.86 -35.17 -3.73
C ASP A 47 9.89 -35.39 -4.86
N ASP A 48 9.78 -36.49 -5.59
CA ASP A 48 10.59 -36.85 -6.75
C ASP A 48 10.05 -36.26 -8.08
N THR A 49 8.96 -35.49 -8.02
CA THR A 49 8.39 -34.83 -9.20
C THR A 49 9.36 -33.77 -9.74
N ASN A 50 9.68 -33.84 -11.03
CA ASN A 50 10.39 -32.78 -11.73
C ASN A 50 9.54 -31.49 -11.71
N VAL A 51 10.03 -30.46 -11.03
CA VAL A 51 9.37 -29.14 -11.01
C VAL A 51 10.18 -28.14 -11.83
N TYR A 52 9.48 -27.21 -12.47
CA TYR A 52 10.10 -26.20 -13.31
C TYR A 52 9.72 -24.81 -12.83
N LYS A 53 10.73 -23.96 -12.65
CA LYS A 53 10.55 -22.54 -12.33
C LYS A 53 10.61 -21.71 -13.60
N SER A 54 9.69 -20.75 -13.75
CA SER A 54 9.73 -19.78 -14.84
C SER A 54 10.58 -18.57 -14.47
N ILE A 55 11.57 -18.26 -15.30
CA ILE A 55 12.44 -17.06 -15.23
C ILE A 55 12.45 -16.29 -16.56
N GLY A 56 11.37 -16.40 -17.35
CA GLY A 56 11.36 -16.07 -18.79
C GLY A 56 11.65 -17.29 -19.69
N MET A 57 12.17 -18.35 -19.09
CA MET A 57 12.32 -19.72 -19.61
C MET A 57 12.04 -20.70 -18.46
N PHE A 58 11.83 -21.98 -18.73
CA PHE A 58 11.60 -22.99 -17.69
C PHE A 58 12.90 -23.69 -17.32
N VAL A 59 13.26 -23.67 -16.03
CA VAL A 59 14.46 -24.32 -15.49
C VAL A 59 14.06 -25.39 -14.49
N LEU A 60 14.66 -26.58 -14.62
CA LEU A 60 14.45 -27.69 -13.69
C LEU A 60 14.95 -27.31 -12.30
N GLU A 61 14.12 -27.55 -11.29
CA GLU A 61 14.41 -27.28 -9.88
C GLU A 61 13.94 -28.45 -9.03
N THR A 62 14.35 -28.44 -7.76
CA THR A 62 13.79 -29.39 -6.78
C THR A 62 12.52 -28.83 -6.14
N LYS A 63 11.57 -29.71 -5.80
CA LYS A 63 10.36 -29.31 -5.07
C LYS A 63 10.71 -28.58 -3.77
N ALA A 64 11.72 -29.06 -3.03
CA ALA A 64 12.16 -28.46 -1.78
C ALA A 64 12.69 -27.02 -1.97
N SER A 65 13.54 -26.80 -2.99
CA SER A 65 14.06 -25.46 -3.32
C SER A 65 12.93 -24.49 -3.67
N LEU A 66 11.99 -24.91 -4.52
CA LEU A 66 10.86 -24.10 -4.93
C LEU A 66 9.89 -23.81 -3.76
N MET A 67 9.66 -24.80 -2.88
CA MET A 67 8.86 -24.64 -1.67
C MET A 67 9.47 -23.58 -0.74
N ASN A 68 10.78 -23.67 -0.47
CA ASN A 68 11.49 -22.73 0.39
C ASN A 68 11.48 -21.30 -0.20
N GLU A 69 11.65 -21.16 -1.51
CA GLU A 69 11.53 -19.87 -2.18
C GLU A 69 10.14 -19.26 -1.99
N GLN A 70 9.11 -20.08 -2.14
CA GLN A 70 7.74 -19.63 -2.05
C GLN A 70 7.31 -19.32 -0.61
N GLU A 71 7.81 -20.09 0.36
CA GLU A 71 7.67 -19.79 1.79
C GLU A 71 8.33 -18.46 2.13
N LYS A 72 9.55 -18.22 1.65
CA LYS A 72 10.25 -16.93 1.84
C LYS A 72 9.45 -15.77 1.25
N LYS A 73 8.91 -15.91 0.02
CA LYS A 73 8.06 -14.87 -0.59
C LYS A 73 6.79 -14.61 0.23
N PHE A 74 6.21 -15.65 0.81
CA PHE A 74 5.04 -15.52 1.67
C PHE A 74 5.39 -14.74 2.95
N THR A 75 6.46 -15.12 3.65
CA THR A 75 6.88 -14.46 4.90
C THR A 75 7.34 -13.02 4.68
N ASP A 76 8.10 -12.77 3.61
CA ASP A 76 8.54 -11.41 3.24
C ASP A 76 7.33 -10.53 2.88
N GLY A 77 6.32 -11.13 2.23
CA GLY A 77 5.04 -10.50 1.94
C GLY A 77 4.27 -10.10 3.22
N GLU A 78 4.16 -11.00 4.19
CA GLU A 78 3.54 -10.73 5.50
C GLU A 78 4.22 -9.60 6.26
N ALA A 79 5.56 -9.64 6.33
CA ALA A 79 6.34 -8.60 6.99
C ALA A 79 6.18 -7.23 6.29
N SER A 80 6.16 -7.23 4.95
CA SER A 80 5.93 -6.01 4.16
C SER A 80 4.53 -5.44 4.39
N ILE A 81 3.48 -6.28 4.39
CA ILE A 81 2.10 -5.86 4.66
C ILE A 81 1.98 -5.26 6.05
N THR A 82 2.58 -5.90 7.07
CA THR A 82 2.60 -5.39 8.45
C THR A 82 3.24 -4.00 8.53
N THR A 83 4.37 -3.81 7.85
CA THR A 83 5.07 -2.51 7.81
C THR A 83 4.24 -1.44 7.10
N LEU A 84 3.63 -1.79 5.96
CA LEU A 84 2.78 -0.88 5.19
C LEU A 84 1.50 -0.51 5.96
N GLN A 85 0.94 -1.44 6.73
CA GLN A 85 -0.23 -1.19 7.58
C GLN A 85 0.09 -0.15 8.67
N SER A 86 1.24 -0.28 9.35
CA SER A 86 1.71 0.75 10.31
C SER A 86 1.93 2.10 9.63
N SER A 87 2.48 2.12 8.41
CA SER A 87 2.66 3.36 7.63
C SER A 87 1.32 3.99 7.24
N LYS A 88 0.34 3.18 6.85
CA LYS A 88 -1.02 3.63 6.54
C LYS A 88 -1.67 4.28 7.76
N GLU A 89 -1.65 3.62 8.92
CA GLU A 89 -2.23 4.15 10.15
C GLU A 89 -1.60 5.49 10.57
N TYR A 90 -0.28 5.62 10.41
CA TYR A 90 0.41 6.89 10.64
C TYR A 90 -0.07 8.00 9.69
N LEU A 91 -0.20 7.69 8.40
CA LEU A 91 -0.68 8.65 7.40
C LEU A 91 -2.17 9.00 7.58
N GLU A 92 -2.99 8.07 8.06
CA GLU A 92 -4.40 8.33 8.39
C GLU A 92 -4.52 9.29 9.58
N LYS A 93 -3.68 9.15 10.60
CA LYS A 93 -3.59 10.13 11.71
C LYS A 93 -3.16 11.50 11.21
N GLN A 94 -2.13 11.56 10.36
CA GLN A 94 -1.69 12.81 9.73
C GLN A 94 -2.79 13.46 8.90
N MET A 95 -3.58 12.67 8.16
CA MET A 95 -4.72 13.19 7.39
C MET A 95 -5.78 13.80 8.31
N ALA A 96 -6.13 13.11 9.39
CA ALA A 96 -7.10 13.62 10.37
C ALA A 96 -6.64 14.95 11.00
N GLU A 97 -5.34 15.09 11.28
CA GLU A 97 -4.76 16.36 11.76
C GLU A 97 -4.87 17.47 10.71
N VAL A 98 -4.58 17.18 9.44
CA VAL A 98 -4.71 18.15 8.34
C VAL A 98 -6.17 18.59 8.16
N GLU A 99 -7.12 17.67 8.27
CA GLU A 99 -8.56 17.97 8.23
C GLU A 99 -9.03 18.82 9.42
N SER A 100 -8.54 18.53 10.62
CA SER A 100 -8.83 19.35 11.82
C SER A 100 -8.31 20.77 11.65
N ASN A 101 -7.04 20.92 11.23
CA ASN A 101 -6.43 22.22 10.99
C ASN A 101 -7.19 23.04 9.94
N LEU A 102 -7.66 22.39 8.86
CA LEU A 102 -8.48 23.04 7.85
C LEU A 102 -9.80 23.54 8.44
N ARG A 103 -10.48 22.69 9.23
CA ARG A 103 -11.75 23.04 9.86
C ARG A 103 -11.61 24.22 10.82
N GLU A 104 -10.58 24.21 11.65
CA GLU A 104 -10.27 25.30 12.58
C GLU A 104 -9.97 26.60 11.85
N LEU A 105 -9.17 26.55 10.77
CA LEU A 105 -8.86 27.73 9.95
C LEU A 105 -10.13 28.37 9.37
N LEU A 106 -11.05 27.55 8.83
CA LEU A 106 -12.31 28.04 8.26
C LEU A 106 -13.28 28.58 9.32
N GLN A 107 -13.23 28.07 10.55
CA GLN A 107 -14.02 28.59 11.66
C GLN A 107 -13.50 29.94 12.15
N GLN A 108 -12.17 30.11 12.21
CA GLN A 108 -11.53 31.36 12.62
C GLN A 108 -11.68 32.46 11.58
N ASP A 109 -11.71 32.12 10.28
CA ASP A 109 -11.88 33.08 9.19
C ASP A 109 -13.01 32.66 8.22
N PRO A 110 -14.27 33.03 8.54
CA PRO A 110 -15.41 32.79 7.65
C PRO A 110 -15.32 33.56 6.32
N GLY A 111 -14.54 34.63 6.25
CA GLY A 111 -14.31 35.42 5.03
C GLY A 111 -13.47 34.65 4.02
N LEU A 112 -12.45 33.93 4.51
CA LEU A 112 -11.63 33.02 3.72
C LEU A 112 -12.46 31.92 3.05
N ALA A 113 -13.44 31.34 3.76
CA ALA A 113 -14.32 30.31 3.21
C ALA A 113 -15.13 30.83 2.00
N ARG A 114 -15.66 32.06 2.09
CA ARG A 114 -16.37 32.71 0.98
C ARG A 114 -15.44 32.98 -0.20
N GLN A 115 -14.21 33.43 0.07
CA GLN A 115 -13.22 33.71 -0.95
C GLN A 115 -12.81 32.44 -1.71
N ILE A 116 -12.56 31.33 -1.00
CA ILE A 116 -12.28 30.02 -1.61
C ILE A 116 -13.45 29.56 -2.49
N MET A 117 -14.68 29.65 -1.98
CA MET A 117 -15.88 29.26 -2.75
C MET A 117 -16.05 30.10 -4.02
N SER A 118 -15.71 31.40 -3.99
CA SER A 118 -15.77 32.25 -5.18
C SER A 118 -14.70 31.94 -6.23
N MET A 119 -13.56 31.38 -5.84
CA MET A 119 -12.46 31.04 -6.75
C MET A 119 -12.70 29.74 -7.53
N ASN A 120 -13.50 28.81 -7.02
CA ASN A 120 -13.80 27.53 -7.68
C ASN A 120 -14.95 27.62 -8.71
N VAL A 121 -15.52 28.80 -8.96
CA VAL A 121 -16.68 29.01 -9.88
C VAL A 121 -16.24 29.62 -11.23
N VAL A 122 -14.98 29.45 -11.63
CA VAL A 122 -14.47 29.88 -12.95
C VAL A 122 -13.78 28.72 -13.65
#